data_AF-A0A527JP95-F1
#
_entry.id   AF-A0A527JP95-F1
#
_cell.length_a   1.000
_cell.length_b   1.000
_cell.length_c   1.000
_cell.angle_alpha   90.00
_cell.angle_beta   90.00
_cell.angle_gamma   90.00
#
_symmetry.space_group_name_H-M   'P 1'
#
loop_
_entity.id
_entity.type
_entity.pdbx_description
1 polymer ?
#
loop_
_entity_poly.entity_id
_entity_poly.type
_entity_poly.pdbx_seq_one_letter_code
_entity_poly.pdbx_strand_id
1 'polypeptide(L)'
;MIEVVWSFWSRNIRRNIYRIVATTHPYLSGIMAILIAYDYFEFGLRIKLFPAGGVFVSYDTVVFGFTATAIALAIAIPSPTFIKFLSSMKDKTTPFRDFLFILSWNGFVHISAFFISIPIIILGYDWELSADSSRFMKLYVFIFLWLQFYAAFQFMVTTLAVYELGDLYAKYVAKEKRDEEANTKKAPPSAEN
;
A
#
# COMPACT_ATOMS: atom_id res chain seq x y z
N MET A 1 10.10 -19.09 -6.10
CA MET A 1 9.06 -18.03 -6.06
C MET A 1 7.91 -18.40 -5.12
N ILE A 2 7.26 -19.56 -5.28
CA ILE A 2 6.16 -20.03 -4.41
C ILE A 2 6.57 -20.09 -2.93
N GLU A 3 7.76 -20.61 -2.62
CA GLU A 3 8.26 -20.68 -1.23
C GLU A 3 8.48 -19.29 -0.59
N VAL A 4 8.90 -18.31 -1.38
CA VAL A 4 9.10 -16.92 -0.92
C VAL A 4 7.75 -16.28 -0.61
N VAL A 5 6.78 -16.43 -1.52
CA VAL A 5 5.39 -15.98 -1.33
C VAL A 5 4.77 -16.66 -0.10
N TRP A 6 4.97 -17.96 0.06
CA TRP A 6 4.45 -18.73 1.19
C TRP A 6 5.08 -18.34 2.53
N SER A 7 6.40 -18.12 2.55
CA SER A 7 7.13 -17.63 3.72
C SER A 7 6.65 -16.23 4.13
N PHE A 8 6.48 -15.33 3.15
CA PHE A 8 5.93 -14.00 3.39
C PHE A 8 4.48 -14.06 3.90
N TRP A 9 3.65 -14.90 3.29
CA TRP A 9 2.26 -15.12 3.69
C TRP A 9 2.14 -15.61 5.13
N SER A 10 2.86 -16.67 5.48
CA SER A 10 2.80 -17.29 6.81
C SER A 10 3.38 -16.43 7.92
N ARG A 11 4.46 -15.68 7.65
CA ARG A 11 5.19 -14.91 8.67
C ARG A 11 4.64 -13.50 8.86
N ASN A 12 4.16 -12.85 7.80
CA ASN A 12 3.76 -11.45 7.84
C ASN A 12 2.25 -11.28 7.64
N ILE A 13 1.68 -11.82 6.56
CA ILE A 13 0.25 -11.62 6.26
C ILE A 13 -0.61 -12.29 7.33
N ARG A 14 -0.45 -13.60 7.58
CA ARG A 14 -1.30 -14.33 8.54
C ARG A 14 -1.31 -13.71 9.95
N ARG A 15 -0.18 -13.17 10.40
CA ARG A 15 -0.06 -12.54 11.72
C ARG A 15 -0.68 -11.16 11.78
N ASN A 16 -0.73 -10.43 10.67
CA ASN A 16 -1.21 -9.06 10.60
C ASN A 16 -2.55 -8.92 9.86
N ILE A 17 -3.13 -10.01 9.35
CA ILE A 17 -4.34 -9.99 8.53
C ILE A 17 -5.54 -9.40 9.27
N TYR A 18 -5.62 -9.57 10.60
CA TYR A 18 -6.66 -8.93 11.40
C TYR A 18 -6.55 -7.40 11.34
N ARG A 19 -5.33 -6.83 11.29
CA ARG A 19 -5.10 -5.39 11.13
C ARG A 19 -5.49 -4.90 9.75
N ILE A 20 -5.54 -5.79 8.75
CA ILE A 20 -5.97 -5.47 7.40
C ILE A 20 -7.50 -5.54 7.32
N VAL A 21 -8.07 -6.68 7.68
CA VAL A 21 -9.49 -7.00 7.51
C VAL A 21 -10.37 -6.22 8.47
N ALA A 22 -9.89 -5.87 9.67
CA ALA A 22 -10.67 -5.09 10.63
C ALA A 22 -10.66 -3.57 10.34
N THR A 23 -9.99 -3.11 9.28
CA THR A 23 -10.06 -1.69 8.88
C THR A 23 -11.32 -1.42 8.08
N THR A 24 -11.74 -0.16 8.01
CA THR A 24 -12.95 0.26 7.27
C THR A 24 -12.80 0.16 5.75
N HIS A 25 -11.56 0.23 5.23
CA HIS A 25 -11.29 0.35 3.79
C HIS A 25 -11.81 -0.82 2.92
N PRO A 26 -11.62 -2.10 3.28
CA PRO A 26 -12.16 -3.22 2.50
C PRO A 26 -13.69 -3.20 2.44
N TYR A 27 -14.35 -2.80 3.52
CA TYR A 27 -15.81 -2.72 3.60
C TYR A 27 -16.36 -1.56 2.78
N LEU A 28 -15.75 -0.37 2.89
CA LEU A 28 -16.15 0.79 2.09
C LEU A 28 -15.96 0.53 0.59
N SER A 29 -14.84 -0.10 0.22
CA SER A 29 -14.61 -0.57 -1.15
C SER A 29 -15.69 -1.55 -1.62
N GLY A 30 -16.15 -2.42 -0.71
CA GLY A 30 -17.22 -3.39 -0.99
C GLY A 30 -18.56 -2.72 -1.23
N ILE A 31 -18.92 -1.75 -0.38
CA ILE A 31 -20.14 -0.96 -0.53
C ILE A 31 -20.11 -0.23 -1.87
N MET A 32 -19.02 0.48 -2.20
CA MET A 32 -18.89 1.20 -3.47
C MET A 32 -18.99 0.25 -4.67
N ALA A 33 -18.34 -0.91 -4.61
CA ALA A 33 -18.38 -1.90 -5.68
C ALA A 33 -19.76 -2.52 -5.86
N ILE A 34 -20.49 -2.81 -4.77
CA ILE A 34 -21.87 -3.31 -4.84
C ILE A 34 -22.77 -2.28 -5.51
N LEU A 35 -22.66 -1.01 -5.09
CA LEU A 35 -23.50 0.06 -5.59
C LEU A 35 -23.36 0.23 -7.11
N ILE A 36 -22.16 0.06 -7.65
CA ILE A 36 -21.89 0.15 -9.10
C ILE A 36 -22.24 -1.16 -9.81
N ALA A 37 -21.75 -2.30 -9.35
CA ALA A 37 -21.88 -3.58 -10.06
C ALA A 37 -23.33 -4.10 -10.12
N TYR A 38 -24.18 -3.70 -9.16
CA TYR A 38 -25.58 -4.12 -9.09
C TYR A 38 -26.56 -3.00 -9.44
N ASP A 39 -26.08 -1.85 -9.94
CA ASP A 39 -26.91 -0.74 -10.44
C ASP A 39 -27.92 -0.23 -9.39
N TYR A 40 -27.48 -0.16 -8.12
CA TYR A 40 -28.34 0.32 -7.01
C TYR A 40 -28.63 1.82 -7.09
N PHE A 41 -27.78 2.54 -7.80
CA PHE A 41 -28.12 3.87 -8.26
C PHE A 41 -28.61 3.70 -9.70
N GLU A 42 -29.86 4.08 -9.97
CA GLU A 42 -30.49 4.04 -11.30
C GLU A 42 -29.82 5.01 -12.30
N PHE A 43 -28.51 4.92 -12.47
CA PHE A 43 -27.77 5.83 -13.32
C PHE A 43 -27.95 5.49 -14.81
N GLY A 44 -28.57 4.35 -15.15
CA GLY A 44 -28.67 3.89 -16.53
C GLY A 44 -27.30 3.75 -17.20
N LEU A 45 -26.24 3.59 -16.40
CA LEU A 45 -24.85 3.67 -16.84
C LEU A 45 -24.46 2.38 -17.54
N ARG A 46 -24.34 2.48 -18.86
CA ARG A 46 -23.65 1.48 -19.68
C ARG A 46 -22.15 1.69 -19.52
N ILE A 47 -21.53 0.92 -18.64
CA ILE A 47 -20.08 1.03 -18.38
C ILE A 47 -19.35 0.06 -19.29
N LYS A 48 -18.60 0.61 -20.26
CA LYS A 48 -17.64 -0.18 -21.04
C LYS A 48 -16.46 -0.56 -20.16
N LEU A 49 -16.22 -1.86 -20.02
CA LEU A 49 -15.19 -2.35 -19.11
C LEU A 49 -13.78 -2.22 -19.71
N PHE A 50 -13.62 -2.34 -21.03
CA PHE A 50 -12.30 -2.29 -21.67
C PHE A 50 -11.53 -0.97 -21.41
N PRO A 51 -12.11 0.23 -21.62
CA PRO A 51 -11.43 1.48 -21.29
C PRO A 51 -11.10 1.61 -19.80
N ALA A 52 -12.01 1.16 -18.92
CA ALA A 52 -11.78 1.16 -17.49
C ALA A 52 -10.59 0.26 -17.12
N GLY A 53 -10.55 -0.96 -17.66
CA GLY A 53 -9.45 -1.89 -17.49
C GLY A 53 -8.11 -1.27 -17.90
N GLY A 54 -8.05 -0.56 -19.03
CA GLY A 54 -6.82 0.10 -19.48
C GLY A 54 -6.30 1.16 -18.52
N VAL A 55 -7.20 1.96 -17.94
CA VAL A 55 -6.87 2.95 -16.92
C VAL A 55 -6.34 2.27 -15.66
N PHE A 56 -7.04 1.25 -15.16
CA PHE A 56 -6.67 0.56 -13.92
C PHE A 56 -5.36 -0.23 -14.05
N VAL A 57 -5.13 -0.92 -15.18
CA VAL A 57 -3.86 -1.62 -15.44
C VAL A 57 -2.68 -0.65 -15.44
N SER A 58 -2.84 0.52 -16.08
CA SER A 58 -1.81 1.55 -16.11
C SER A 58 -1.53 2.09 -14.70
N TYR A 59 -2.58 2.39 -13.96
CA TYR A 59 -2.51 2.85 -12.58
C TYR A 59 -1.80 1.83 -11.67
N ASP A 60 -2.24 0.58 -11.68
CA ASP A 60 -1.67 -0.50 -10.86
C ASP A 60 -0.19 -0.73 -11.18
N THR A 61 0.19 -0.65 -12.45
CA THR A 61 1.58 -0.79 -12.88
C THR A 61 2.46 0.31 -12.30
N VAL A 62 2.02 1.57 -12.37
CA VAL A 62 2.76 2.72 -11.83
C VAL A 62 2.90 2.61 -10.31
N VAL A 63 1.81 2.29 -9.61
CA VAL A 63 1.83 2.17 -8.14
C VAL A 63 2.68 0.97 -7.67
N PHE A 64 2.64 -0.14 -8.41
CA PHE A 64 3.51 -1.28 -8.13
C PHE A 64 4.98 -0.90 -8.29
N GLY A 65 5.35 -0.17 -9.36
CA GLY A 65 6.69 0.37 -9.56
C GLY A 65 7.15 1.26 -8.41
N PHE A 66 6.29 2.22 -8.02
CA PHE A 66 6.54 3.08 -6.84
C PHE A 66 6.80 2.25 -5.57
N THR A 67 5.98 1.23 -5.34
CA THR A 67 6.10 0.37 -4.16
C THR A 67 7.41 -0.41 -4.15
N ALA A 68 7.80 -0.98 -5.29
CA ALA A 68 9.07 -1.70 -5.43
C ALA A 68 10.27 -0.77 -5.15
N THR A 69 10.25 0.45 -5.70
CA THR A 69 11.27 1.47 -5.44
C THR A 69 11.29 1.88 -3.96
N ALA A 70 10.14 2.12 -3.35
CA ALA A 70 10.03 2.50 -1.94
C ALA A 70 10.59 1.40 -1.02
N ILE A 71 10.31 0.12 -1.30
CA ILE A 71 10.89 -1.01 -0.56
C ILE A 71 12.41 -1.05 -0.73
N ALA A 72 12.91 -0.87 -1.95
CA ALA A 72 14.35 -0.85 -2.21
C ALA A 72 15.05 0.28 -1.44
N LEU A 73 14.49 1.49 -1.45
CA LEU A 73 15.01 2.63 -0.70
C LEU A 73 14.94 2.41 0.82
N ALA A 74 13.83 1.84 1.30
CA ALA A 74 13.65 1.52 2.71
C ALA A 74 14.70 0.50 3.21
N ILE A 75 15.14 -0.42 2.36
CA ILE A 75 16.18 -1.40 2.69
C ILE A 75 17.59 -0.79 2.55
N ALA A 76 17.82 0.04 1.53
CA ALA A 76 19.15 0.52 1.18
C ALA A 76 19.65 1.71 2.03
N ILE A 77 18.76 2.58 2.49
CA ILE A 77 19.12 3.87 3.10
C ILE A 77 19.38 3.85 4.62
N PRO A 78 18.60 3.15 5.46
CA PRO A 78 18.62 3.46 6.89
C PRO A 78 19.94 3.06 7.54
N SER A 79 20.56 4.00 8.25
CA SER A 79 21.71 3.72 9.09
C SER A 79 21.31 2.76 10.23
N PRO A 80 22.21 1.88 10.70
CA PRO A 80 21.95 1.04 11.88
C PRO A 80 21.48 1.85 13.09
N THR A 81 21.95 3.09 13.22
CA THR A 81 21.59 4.05 14.27
C THR A 81 20.13 4.49 14.17
N PHE A 82 19.64 4.76 12.96
CA PHE A 82 18.23 5.09 12.74
C PHE A 82 17.30 3.91 13.03
N ILE A 83 17.68 2.69 12.63
CA ILE A 83 16.90 1.48 12.96
C ILE A 83 16.83 1.27 14.47
N LYS A 84 17.94 1.50 15.18
CA LYS A 84 18.00 1.42 16.65
C LYS A 84 17.13 2.50 17.29
N PHE A 85 17.10 3.72 16.74
CA PHE A 85 16.20 4.79 17.17
C PHE A 85 14.73 4.38 17.00
N LEU A 86 14.34 3.86 15.84
CA LEU A 86 12.97 3.38 15.60
C LEU A 86 12.58 2.24 16.55
N SER A 87 13.51 1.33 16.84
CA SER A 87 13.30 0.21 17.76
C SER A 87 13.22 0.63 19.23
N SER A 88 13.67 1.85 19.57
CA SER A 88 13.57 2.41 20.92
C SER A 88 12.22 3.07 21.21
N MET A 89 11.38 3.26 20.19
CA MET A 89 10.01 3.76 20.37
C MET A 89 9.15 2.68 21.05
N LYS A 90 8.32 3.11 22.00
CA LYS A 90 7.76 2.31 23.11
C LYS A 90 6.68 1.28 22.73
N ASP A 91 6.60 0.84 21.47
CA ASP A 91 5.55 -0.05 20.98
C ASP A 91 6.00 -1.50 20.74
N LYS A 92 5.06 -2.43 20.90
CA LYS A 92 5.26 -3.88 20.77
C LYS A 92 5.65 -4.32 19.34
N THR A 93 5.48 -3.44 18.35
CA THR A 93 5.93 -3.62 16.96
C THR A 93 6.92 -2.53 16.59
N THR A 94 7.99 -2.89 15.88
CA THR A 94 8.96 -1.89 15.42
C THR A 94 8.32 -1.09 14.28
N PRO A 95 8.25 0.25 14.36
CA PRO A 95 7.59 1.09 13.35
C PRO A 95 8.12 0.86 11.93
N PHE A 96 9.42 0.55 11.80
CA PHE A 96 10.02 0.18 10.52
C PHE A 96 9.45 -1.12 9.92
N ARG A 97 9.16 -2.12 10.75
CA ARG A 97 8.58 -3.39 10.28
C ARG A 97 7.13 -3.20 9.85
N ASP A 98 6.37 -2.37 10.57
CA ASP A 98 4.99 -2.03 10.19
C ASP A 98 4.98 -1.24 8.87
N PHE A 99 5.93 -0.32 8.68
CA PHE A 99 6.13 0.38 7.41
C PHE A 99 6.45 -0.57 6.23
N LEU A 100 7.41 -1.48 6.40
CA LEU A 100 7.74 -2.48 5.38
C LEU A 100 6.55 -3.39 5.06
N PHE A 101 5.74 -3.71 6.07
CA PHE A 101 4.51 -4.47 5.88
C PHE A 101 3.49 -3.71 5.04
N ILE A 102 3.24 -2.43 5.34
CA ILE A 102 2.33 -1.57 4.57
C ILE A 102 2.76 -1.51 3.10
N LEU A 103 4.04 -1.24 2.84
CA LEU A 103 4.59 -1.25 1.47
C LEU A 103 4.38 -2.59 0.77
N SER A 104 4.75 -3.69 1.43
CA SER A 104 4.63 -5.02 0.83
C SER A 104 3.17 -5.41 0.57
N TRP A 105 2.27 -5.03 1.47
CA TRP A 105 0.84 -5.28 1.31
C TRP A 105 0.24 -4.44 0.18
N ASN A 106 0.63 -3.17 0.05
CA ASN A 106 0.24 -2.33 -1.08
C ASN A 106 0.63 -2.98 -2.41
N GLY A 107 1.89 -3.42 -2.53
CA GLY A 107 2.37 -4.10 -3.73
C GLY A 107 1.57 -5.38 -4.03
N PHE A 108 1.23 -6.16 -3.00
CA PHE A 108 0.41 -7.36 -3.13
C PHE A 108 -1.02 -7.07 -3.61
N VAL A 109 -1.64 -6.00 -3.11
CA VAL A 109 -3.00 -5.61 -3.51
C VAL A 109 -3.00 -5.13 -4.96
N HIS A 110 -2.05 -4.27 -5.36
CA HIS A 110 -1.95 -3.76 -6.73
C HIS A 110 -1.59 -4.84 -7.76
N ILE A 111 -0.71 -5.80 -7.42
CA ILE A 111 -0.44 -6.89 -8.36
C ILE A 111 -1.67 -7.79 -8.53
N SER A 112 -2.45 -8.00 -7.46
CA SER A 112 -3.72 -8.72 -7.54
C SER A 112 -4.76 -7.97 -8.37
N ALA A 113 -4.85 -6.65 -8.20
CA ALA A 113 -5.71 -5.73 -8.96
C ALA A 113 -5.34 -5.73 -10.46
N PHE A 114 -4.05 -5.76 -10.77
CA PHE A 114 -3.54 -5.92 -12.13
C PHE A 114 -4.01 -7.25 -12.74
N PHE A 115 -3.79 -8.38 -12.06
CA PHE A 115 -4.13 -9.70 -12.60
C PHE A 115 -5.64 -9.91 -12.77
N ILE A 116 -6.49 -9.39 -11.86
CA ILE A 116 -7.95 -9.46 -12.02
C ILE A 116 -8.42 -8.65 -13.23
N SER A 117 -7.66 -7.65 -13.67
CA SER A 117 -7.99 -6.78 -14.82
C SER A 117 -7.66 -7.41 -16.19
N ILE A 118 -6.80 -8.43 -16.23
CA ILE A 118 -6.35 -9.06 -17.48
C ILE A 118 -7.51 -9.60 -18.35
N PRO A 119 -8.53 -10.30 -17.82
CA PRO A 119 -9.64 -10.78 -18.63
C PRO A 119 -10.40 -9.64 -19.33
N ILE A 120 -10.56 -8.48 -18.69
CA ILE A 120 -11.19 -7.29 -19.29
C ILE A 120 -10.37 -6.78 -20.47
N ILE A 121 -9.04 -6.76 -20.34
CA ILE A 121 -8.15 -6.29 -21.41
C ILE A 121 -8.12 -7.24 -22.61
N ILE A 122 -8.05 -8.55 -22.35
CA ILE A 122 -7.89 -9.54 -23.43
C ILE A 122 -9.22 -9.85 -24.12
N LEU A 123 -10.30 -9.99 -23.35
CA LEU A 123 -11.58 -10.50 -23.83
C LEU A 123 -12.72 -9.48 -23.74
N GLY A 124 -12.51 -8.36 -23.05
CA GLY A 124 -13.58 -7.46 -22.62
C GLY A 124 -13.89 -6.29 -23.55
N TYR A 125 -13.43 -6.31 -24.81
CA TYR A 125 -13.64 -5.20 -25.76
C TYR A 125 -15.14 -4.82 -25.89
N ASP A 126 -16.00 -5.84 -25.97
CA ASP A 126 -17.46 -5.68 -26.05
C ASP A 126 -18.17 -5.87 -24.70
N TRP A 127 -17.43 -5.99 -23.60
CA TRP A 127 -18.04 -6.18 -22.28
C TRP A 127 -18.61 -4.86 -21.76
N GLU A 128 -19.92 -4.87 -21.57
CA GLU A 128 -20.69 -3.76 -21.02
C GLU A 128 -21.41 -4.22 -19.77
N LEU A 129 -21.21 -3.49 -18.67
CA LEU A 129 -22.05 -3.65 -17.49
C LEU A 129 -23.37 -2.90 -17.72
N SER A 130 -24.48 -3.60 -17.57
CA SER A 130 -25.85 -3.08 -17.63
C SER A 130 -26.76 -3.80 -16.62
N ALA A 131 -27.99 -3.28 -16.47
CA ALA A 131 -29.00 -3.89 -15.61
C ALA A 131 -29.28 -5.38 -15.95
N ASP A 132 -29.21 -5.73 -17.24
CA ASP A 132 -29.49 -7.08 -17.76
C ASP A 132 -28.26 -8.00 -17.77
N SER A 133 -27.09 -7.52 -17.33
CA SER A 133 -25.89 -8.34 -17.28
C SER A 133 -26.08 -9.60 -16.41
N SER A 134 -25.47 -10.70 -16.83
CA SER A 134 -25.53 -11.97 -16.09
C SER A 134 -25.00 -11.82 -14.66
N ARG A 135 -25.51 -12.67 -13.74
CA ARG A 135 -25.03 -12.69 -12.34
C ARG A 135 -23.51 -12.89 -12.24
N PHE A 136 -22.94 -13.70 -13.13
CA PHE A 136 -21.50 -13.95 -13.19
C PHE A 136 -20.74 -12.67 -13.55
N MET A 137 -21.21 -11.93 -14.56
CA MET A 137 -20.58 -10.67 -14.97
C MET A 137 -20.67 -9.62 -13.87
N LYS A 138 -21.82 -9.48 -13.21
CA LYS A 138 -21.98 -8.58 -12.06
C LYS A 138 -21.05 -8.96 -10.90
N LEU A 139 -20.92 -10.24 -10.58
CA LEU A 139 -20.00 -10.72 -9.55
C LEU A 139 -18.54 -10.44 -9.91
N TYR A 140 -18.16 -10.70 -11.16
CA TYR A 140 -16.79 -10.43 -11.63
C TYR A 140 -16.47 -8.93 -11.57
N VAL A 141 -17.37 -8.08 -12.07
CA VAL A 141 -17.22 -6.62 -12.01
C VAL A 141 -17.19 -6.13 -10.57
N PHE A 142 -18.01 -6.69 -9.68
CA PHE A 142 -17.95 -6.42 -8.25
C PHE A 142 -16.56 -6.73 -7.68
N ILE A 143 -16.01 -7.92 -7.92
CA ILE A 143 -14.68 -8.31 -7.41
C ILE A 143 -13.59 -7.39 -7.98
N PHE A 144 -13.67 -7.10 -9.27
CA PHE A 144 -12.77 -6.18 -9.96
C PHE A 144 -12.81 -4.78 -9.31
N LEU A 145 -13.98 -4.15 -9.22
CA LEU A 145 -14.14 -2.81 -8.64
C LEU A 145 -13.78 -2.79 -7.15
N TRP A 146 -14.16 -3.81 -6.40
CA TRP A 146 -13.81 -3.96 -5.00
C TRP A 146 -12.30 -3.91 -4.81
N LEU A 147 -11.57 -4.70 -5.60
CA LEU A 147 -10.13 -4.77 -5.51
C LEU A 147 -9.47 -3.47 -5.96
N GLN A 148 -10.01 -2.81 -7.00
CA GLN A 148 -9.51 -1.52 -7.49
C GLN A 148 -9.70 -0.37 -6.48
N PHE A 149 -10.89 -0.25 -5.89
CA PHE A 149 -11.12 0.73 -4.82
C PHE A 149 -10.26 0.43 -3.59
N TYR A 150 -10.13 -0.84 -3.24
CA TYR A 150 -9.30 -1.23 -2.13
C TYR A 150 -7.82 -0.91 -2.37
N ALA A 151 -7.33 -1.12 -3.60
CA ALA A 151 -5.99 -0.73 -4.02
C ALA A 151 -5.77 0.78 -3.90
N ALA A 152 -6.75 1.61 -4.31
CA ALA A 152 -6.68 3.06 -4.12
C ALA A 152 -6.56 3.46 -2.63
N PHE A 153 -7.33 2.84 -1.74
CA PHE A 153 -7.19 3.09 -0.31
C PHE A 153 -5.84 2.62 0.25
N GLN A 154 -5.32 1.48 -0.20
CA GLN A 154 -4.00 1.00 0.21
C GLN A 154 -2.89 1.94 -0.23
N PHE A 155 -2.99 2.52 -1.42
CA PHE A 155 -2.02 3.50 -1.89
C PHE A 155 -2.04 4.78 -1.04
N MET A 156 -3.23 5.24 -0.65
CA MET A 156 -3.38 6.36 0.29
C MET A 156 -2.74 6.05 1.65
N VAL A 157 -3.05 4.90 2.25
CA VAL A 157 -2.43 4.45 3.52
C VAL A 157 -0.91 4.38 3.39
N THR A 158 -0.40 3.90 2.26
CA THR A 158 1.02 3.83 1.98
C THR A 158 1.67 5.20 1.92
N THR A 159 1.01 6.17 1.26
CA THR A 159 1.52 7.54 1.16
C THR A 159 1.58 8.22 2.54
N LEU A 160 0.55 8.02 3.37
CA LEU A 160 0.56 8.51 4.75
C LEU A 160 1.68 7.87 5.57
N ALA A 161 1.90 6.55 5.43
CA ALA A 161 2.98 5.86 6.13
C ALA A 161 4.37 6.34 5.69
N VAL A 162 4.57 6.63 4.39
CA VAL A 162 5.81 7.22 3.88
C VAL A 162 6.02 8.61 4.46
N TYR A 163 4.97 9.44 4.54
CA TYR A 163 5.04 10.75 5.15
C TYR A 163 5.42 10.68 6.64
N GLU A 164 4.76 9.82 7.42
CA GLU A 164 5.05 9.63 8.84
C GLU A 164 6.49 9.14 9.08
N LEU A 165 6.98 8.21 8.25
CA LEU A 165 8.37 7.76 8.33
C LEU A 165 9.35 8.89 7.99
N GLY A 166 9.03 9.73 7.00
CA GLY A 166 9.80 10.92 6.66
C GLY A 166 9.89 11.91 7.81
N ASP A 167 8.79 12.18 8.51
CA ASP A 167 8.75 13.04 9.69
C ASP A 167 9.59 12.45 10.85
N LEU A 168 9.50 11.13 11.08
CA LEU A 168 10.36 10.44 12.06
C LEU A 168 11.84 10.54 11.72
N TYR A 169 12.19 10.42 10.44
CA TYR A 169 13.57 10.58 9.97
C TYR A 169 14.07 12.02 10.16
N ALA A 170 13.25 13.03 9.82
CA ALA A 170 13.59 14.43 10.06
C ALA A 170 13.83 14.73 11.55
N LYS A 171 12.99 14.17 12.44
CA LYS A 171 13.17 14.26 13.91
C LYS A 171 14.46 13.59 14.37
N TYR A 172 14.81 12.45 13.80
CA TYR A 172 16.07 11.76 14.10
C TYR A 172 17.27 12.64 13.74
N VAL A 173 17.33 13.15 12.50
CA VAL A 173 18.43 14.00 12.03
C VAL A 173 18.55 15.29 12.87
N ALA A 174 17.42 15.92 13.19
CA ALA A 174 17.40 17.11 14.03
C ALA A 174 17.91 16.83 15.46
N LYS A 175 17.63 15.65 16.00
CA LYS A 175 18.13 15.22 17.32
C LYS A 175 19.64 14.95 17.27
N GLU A 176 20.10 14.21 16.26
CA GLU A 176 21.52 13.88 16.08
C GLU A 176 22.38 15.14 16.02
N LYS A 177 21.96 16.14 15.23
CA LYS A 177 22.61 17.45 15.16
C LYS A 177 22.68 18.17 16.52
N ARG A 178 21.61 18.14 17.32
CA ARG A 178 21.59 18.76 18.65
C ARG A 178 22.52 18.06 19.63
N ASP A 179 22.58 16.73 19.57
CA ASP A 179 23.45 15.92 20.43
C ASP A 179 24.93 16.17 20.08
N GLU A 180 25.26 16.35 18.81
CA GLU A 180 26.60 16.77 18.34
C GLU A 180 27.01 18.16 18.84
N GLU A 181 26.11 19.15 18.71
CA GLU A 181 26.34 20.53 19.20
C GLU A 181 26.48 20.58 20.73
N ALA A 182 25.76 19.73 21.47
CA ALA A 182 25.86 19.64 22.93
C ALA A 182 27.18 18.99 23.37
N ASN A 183 27.68 17.99 22.62
CA ASN A 183 28.93 17.31 22.92
C ASN A 183 30.16 18.19 22.59
N THR A 184 30.12 18.97 21.51
CA THR A 184 31.19 19.93 21.17
C THR A 184 31.31 21.05 22.19
N LYS A 185 30.20 21.55 22.76
CA LYS A 185 30.23 22.55 23.84
C LYS A 185 30.75 22.02 25.18
N LYS A 186 30.77 20.70 25.38
CA LYS A 186 31.29 20.05 26.60
C LYS A 186 32.76 19.61 26.47
N ALA A 187 33.37 19.71 25.29
CA ALA A 187 34.78 19.41 25.12
C ALA A 187 35.61 20.44 25.91
N PRO A 188 36.50 20.01 26.83
CA PRO A 188 37.36 20.94 27.55
C PRO A 188 38.25 21.69 26.55
N PRO A 189 38.59 22.97 26.79
CA PRO A 189 39.54 23.68 25.94
C PRO A 189 40.82 22.85 25.89
N SER A 190 41.29 22.56 24.67
CA SER A 190 42.58 21.93 24.46
C SER A 190 43.61 22.77 25.19
N ALA A 191 44.29 22.18 26.18
CA ALA A 191 45.42 22.80 26.83
C ALA A 191 46.48 23.04 25.75
N GLU A 192 46.54 24.27 25.23
CA GLU A 192 47.66 24.75 24.44
C GLU A 192 48.87 24.80 25.39
N ASN A 193 49.84 23.92 25.10
CA ASN A 193 51.18 23.94 25.68
C ASN A 193 52.06 24.93 24.93
#